data_AF-A0A7R9UQF6-F1
#
_entry.id   AF-A0A7R9UQF6-F1
#
_cell.length_a   1.000
_cell.length_b   1.000
_cell.length_c   1.000
_cell.angle_alpha   90.00
_cell.angle_beta   90.00
_cell.angle_gamma   90.00
#
_symmetry.space_group_name_H-M   'P 1'
#
loop_
_entity.id
_entity.type
_entity.pdbx_description
1 polymer ?
#
loop_
_entity_poly.entity_id
_entity_poly.type
_entity_poly.pdbx_seq_one_letter_code
_entity_poly.pdbx_strand_id
1 'polypeptide(L)'
;AMGKQAMGAIACNQHERIDTILYLLVYPHQPLVKSRTIDLIGFSKLPAGHNAVVAVMSYSGYDIEDALILNRASLDRGFGRCIVMRKYSANLKKYANQTSDRIVAPPSATGAVKSVQLQ
;
A
#
# COMPACT_ATOMS: atom_id res chain seq x y z
N ALA A 1 -20.20 -1.19 -1.80
CA ALA A 1 -19.20 -1.58 -2.82
C ALA A 1 -17.90 -0.77 -2.69
N MET A 2 -17.96 0.56 -2.67
CA MET A 2 -16.77 1.44 -2.61
C MET A 2 -15.92 1.32 -1.33
N GLY A 3 -16.52 1.06 -0.16
CA GLY A 3 -15.77 0.93 1.09
C GLY A 3 -14.72 -0.20 1.12
N LYS A 4 -14.82 -1.19 0.23
CA LYS A 4 -13.81 -2.27 0.10
C LYS A 4 -12.50 -1.80 -0.55
N GLN A 5 -12.52 -0.63 -1.21
CA GLN A 5 -11.37 -0.02 -1.86
C GLN A 5 -10.69 1.03 -0.96
N ALA A 6 -11.21 1.25 0.25
CA ALA A 6 -10.62 2.20 1.19
C ALA A 6 -9.22 1.74 1.63
N MET A 7 -8.34 2.71 1.83
CA MET A 7 -6.99 2.51 2.37
C MET A 7 -6.97 2.86 3.85
N GLY A 8 -6.18 2.13 4.64
CA GLY A 8 -6.20 2.28 6.09
C GLY A 8 -5.21 1.38 6.80
N ALA A 9 -5.41 1.23 8.11
CA ALA A 9 -4.78 0.16 8.87
C ALA A 9 -5.53 -1.15 8.59
N ILE A 10 -4.82 -2.20 8.21
CA ILE A 10 -5.43 -3.49 7.85
C ILE A 10 -5.38 -4.44 9.04
N ALA A 11 -4.23 -4.53 9.69
CA ALA A 11 -4.01 -5.34 10.88
C ALA A 11 -2.82 -4.80 11.70
N CYS A 12 -2.76 -5.11 12.98
CA CYS A 12 -1.64 -4.66 13.83
C CYS A 12 -0.30 -5.28 13.43
N ASN A 13 -0.30 -6.48 12.84
CA ASN A 13 0.89 -7.20 12.36
C ASN A 13 1.18 -6.97 10.86
N GLN A 14 0.61 -5.92 10.26
CA GLN A 14 0.72 -5.64 8.82
C GLN A 14 2.15 -5.45 8.31
N HIS A 15 3.12 -5.12 9.18
CA HIS A 15 4.53 -4.98 8.80
C HIS A 15 5.29 -6.31 8.74
N GLU A 16 4.84 -7.32 9.48
CA GLU A 16 5.44 -8.66 9.50
C GLU A 16 4.84 -9.57 8.41
N ARG A 17 3.66 -9.20 7.91
CA ARG A 17 2.93 -9.98 6.91
C ARG A 17 3.58 -9.90 5.53
N ILE A 18 3.53 -11.02 4.80
CA ILE A 18 4.04 -11.14 3.43
C ILE A 18 2.87 -11.07 2.45
N ASP A 19 2.37 -9.86 2.22
CA ASP A 19 1.32 -9.59 1.23
C ASP A 19 1.91 -9.14 -0.11
N THR A 20 1.21 -9.43 -1.21
CA THR A 20 1.62 -9.03 -2.57
C THR A 20 1.72 -7.51 -2.69
N ILE A 21 0.65 -6.79 -2.37
CA ILE A 21 0.60 -5.32 -2.32
C ILE A 21 -0.27 -4.90 -1.13
N LEU A 22 0.20 -3.93 -0.36
CA LEU A 22 -0.51 -3.37 0.79
C LEU A 22 -0.50 -1.85 0.72
N TYR A 23 -1.67 -1.23 0.94
CA TYR A 23 -1.84 0.23 0.98
C TYR A 23 -2.16 0.67 2.41
N LEU A 24 -1.21 1.35 3.04
CA LEU A 24 -1.31 1.78 4.42
C LEU A 24 -1.41 3.29 4.48
N LEU A 25 -2.39 3.79 5.21
CA LEU A 25 -2.50 5.21 5.47
C LEU A 25 -1.49 5.60 6.57
N VAL A 26 -0.76 6.70 6.40
CA VAL A 26 0.24 7.13 7.39
C VAL A 26 -0.43 7.63 8.66
N TYR A 27 -1.52 8.39 8.52
CA TYR A 27 -2.26 9.00 9.64
C TYR A 27 -3.75 8.65 9.57
N PRO A 28 -4.14 7.41 9.89
CA PRO A 28 -5.55 7.04 9.87
C PRO A 28 -6.31 7.69 11.03
N HIS A 29 -7.45 8.32 10.73
CA HIS A 29 -8.30 8.98 11.74
C HIS A 29 -9.56 8.15 12.00
N GLN A 30 -9.96 8.09 13.27
CA GLN A 30 -11.26 7.54 13.63
C GLN A 30 -12.38 8.47 13.11
N PRO A 31 -13.46 7.93 12.50
CA PRO A 31 -14.57 8.75 12.04
C PRO A 31 -15.24 9.48 13.21
N LEU A 32 -15.55 10.76 13.02
CA LEU A 32 -16.22 11.58 14.04
C LEU A 32 -17.65 11.13 14.30
N VAL A 33 -18.39 10.85 13.22
CA VAL A 33 -19.77 10.33 13.28
C VAL A 33 -19.73 8.82 13.08
N LYS A 34 -20.23 8.07 14.06
CA LYS A 34 -20.16 6.61 14.09
C LYS A 34 -21.57 6.01 14.18
N SER A 35 -21.78 4.90 13.47
CA SER A 35 -22.95 4.05 13.67
C SER A 35 -22.64 2.96 14.68
N ARG A 36 -23.67 2.38 15.33
CA ARG A 36 -23.48 1.26 16.27
C ARG A 36 -22.74 0.07 15.66
N THR A 37 -22.95 -0.17 14.36
CA THR A 37 -22.27 -1.25 13.62
C THR A 37 -20.76 -1.06 13.57
N ILE A 38 -20.26 0.18 13.44
CA ILE A 38 -18.83 0.50 13.40
C ILE A 38 -18.13 0.08 14.70
N ASP A 39 -18.81 0.27 15.83
CA ASP A 39 -18.30 -0.12 17.14
C ASP A 39 -18.35 -1.64 17.32
N LEU A 40 -19.43 -2.29 16.87
CA LEU A 40 -19.58 -3.75 16.94
C LEU A 40 -18.53 -4.50 16.11
N ILE A 41 -18.16 -3.99 14.94
CA ILE A 41 -17.11 -4.59 14.09
C ILE A 41 -15.69 -4.17 14.51
N GLY A 42 -15.55 -3.24 15.46
CA GLY A 42 -14.26 -2.76 15.93
C GLY A 42 -13.49 -1.86 14.95
N PHE A 43 -14.17 -1.23 13.98
CA PHE A 43 -13.54 -0.36 12.97
C PHE A 43 -12.88 0.88 13.59
N SER A 44 -13.29 1.25 14.81
CA SER A 44 -12.61 2.25 15.63
C SER A 44 -11.11 1.97 15.87
N LYS A 45 -10.71 0.69 15.94
CA LYS A 45 -9.33 0.30 16.25
C LYS A 45 -8.45 0.24 15.00
N LEU A 46 -9.05 -0.04 13.85
CA LEU A 46 -8.39 -0.12 12.55
C LEU A 46 -9.12 0.79 11.55
N PRO A 47 -8.99 2.12 11.71
CA PRO A 47 -9.67 3.06 10.84
C PRO A 47 -9.06 3.07 9.43
N ALA A 48 -9.94 3.31 8.45
CA ALA A 48 -9.57 3.45 7.04
C ALA A 48 -10.10 4.78 6.49
N GLY A 49 -9.34 5.87 6.73
CA GLY A 49 -9.66 7.20 6.19
C GLY A 49 -9.08 8.36 7.00
N HIS A 50 -9.40 9.58 6.55
CA HIS A 50 -9.12 10.84 7.25
C HIS A 50 -10.43 11.59 7.47
N ASN A 51 -10.51 12.32 8.58
CA ASN A 51 -11.54 13.36 8.75
C ASN A 51 -11.10 14.60 7.96
N ALA A 52 -11.93 15.03 7.00
CA ALA A 52 -11.66 16.19 6.15
C ALA A 52 -12.68 17.31 6.42
N VAL A 53 -12.25 18.55 6.28
CA VAL A 53 -13.15 19.71 6.24
C VAL A 53 -13.55 19.93 4.79
N VAL A 54 -14.86 19.98 4.52
CA VAL A 54 -15.42 20.10 3.18
C VAL A 54 -16.13 21.45 3.06
N ALA A 55 -15.81 22.21 2.01
CA ALA A 55 -16.53 23.42 1.63
C ALA A 55 -17.34 23.13 0.37
N VAL A 56 -18.65 23.41 0.40
CA VAL A 56 -19.56 23.22 -0.74
C VAL A 56 -19.83 24.58 -1.35
N MET A 57 -19.16 24.88 -2.47
CA MET A 57 -19.29 26.12 -3.22
C MET A 57 -18.76 25.93 -4.63
N SER A 58 -19.23 26.74 -5.58
CA SER A 58 -18.61 26.81 -6.91
C SER A 58 -17.29 27.57 -6.84
N TYR A 59 -16.18 26.93 -7.24
CA TYR A 59 -14.84 27.52 -7.13
C TYR A 59 -13.98 27.31 -8.38
N SER A 60 -13.57 28.40 -9.03
CA SER A 60 -12.62 28.42 -10.15
C SER A 60 -13.00 27.63 -11.40
N GLY A 61 -14.11 26.87 -11.41
CA GLY A 61 -14.54 26.07 -12.56
C GLY A 61 -13.75 24.78 -12.78
N TYR A 62 -12.84 24.42 -11.86
CA TYR A 62 -12.13 23.13 -11.87
C TYR A 62 -12.85 22.05 -11.03
N ASP A 63 -13.95 22.42 -10.39
CA ASP A 63 -14.85 21.62 -9.57
C ASP A 63 -16.10 21.15 -10.35
N ILE A 64 -15.98 21.04 -11.69
CA ILE A 64 -17.07 20.58 -12.56
C ILE A 64 -17.29 19.07 -12.43
N GLU A 65 -18.54 18.64 -12.61
CA GLU A 65 -18.95 17.24 -12.50
C GLU A 65 -18.60 16.64 -11.13
N ASP A 66 -17.76 15.58 -11.10
CA ASP A 66 -17.33 14.86 -9.90
C ASP A 66 -15.92 15.28 -9.42
N ALA A 67 -15.39 16.39 -9.95
CA ALA A 67 -14.06 16.87 -9.60
C ALA A 67 -14.02 17.52 -8.21
N LEU A 68 -12.95 17.24 -7.47
CA LEU A 68 -12.69 17.81 -6.14
C LEU A 68 -11.40 18.60 -6.15
N ILE A 69 -11.45 19.81 -5.58
CA ILE A 69 -10.28 20.65 -5.39
C ILE A 69 -9.73 20.42 -3.97
N LEU A 70 -8.44 20.09 -3.87
CA LEU A 70 -7.77 19.82 -2.60
C LEU A 70 -6.83 20.97 -2.21
N ASN A 71 -6.73 21.25 -0.91
CA ASN A 71 -5.78 22.23 -0.39
C ASN A 71 -4.35 21.68 -0.47
N ARG A 72 -3.52 22.29 -1.32
CA ARG A 72 -2.10 21.93 -1.47
C ARG A 72 -1.34 21.95 -0.14
N ALA A 73 -1.55 22.96 0.69
CA ALA A 73 -0.88 23.06 1.98
C ALA A 73 -1.28 21.93 2.95
N SER A 74 -2.49 21.35 2.81
CA SER A 74 -2.89 20.18 3.59
C SER A 74 -2.20 18.90 3.08
N LEU A 75 -2.05 18.76 1.75
CA LEU A 75 -1.33 17.65 1.15
C LEU A 75 0.15 17.64 1.56
N ASP A 76 0.80 18.80 1.54
CA ASP A 76 2.21 18.96 1.94
C ASP A 76 2.43 18.56 3.41
N ARG A 77 1.42 18.75 4.26
CA ARG A 77 1.42 18.31 5.67
C ARG A 77 1.07 16.84 5.87
N GLY A 78 0.78 16.11 4.79
CA GLY A 78 0.55 14.66 4.84
C GLY A 78 -0.91 14.22 4.79
N PHE A 79 -1.86 15.09 4.48
CA PHE A 79 -3.26 14.69 4.26
C PHE A 79 -3.34 13.65 3.14
N GLY A 80 -3.93 12.49 3.44
CA GLY A 80 -4.09 11.41 2.45
C GLY A 80 -2.80 10.68 2.08
N ARG A 81 -1.69 10.89 2.80
CA ARG A 81 -0.42 10.22 2.52
C ARG A 81 -0.52 8.71 2.80
N CYS A 82 -0.11 7.89 1.83
CA CYS A 82 -0.10 6.44 1.94
C CYS A 82 1.29 5.84 1.68
N ILE A 83 1.54 4.69 2.29
CA ILE A 83 2.70 3.83 2.07
C ILE A 83 2.24 2.62 1.28
N VAL A 84 2.92 2.35 0.17
CA VAL A 84 2.69 1.16 -0.64
C VAL A 84 3.81 0.16 -0.34
N MET A 85 3.43 -0.98 0.26
CA MET A 85 4.37 -2.09 0.49
C MET A 85 4.12 -3.17 -0.55
N ARG A 86 5.16 -3.54 -1.31
CA ARG A 86 5.10 -4.61 -2.30
C ARG A 86 6.17 -5.64 -2.00
N LYS A 87 5.77 -6.91 -1.89
CA LYS A 87 6.69 -8.03 -1.68
C LYS A 87 6.80 -8.83 -2.98
N TYR A 88 8.02 -9.21 -3.31
CA TYR A 88 8.31 -10.11 -4.42
C TYR A 88 8.95 -11.37 -3.85
N SER A 89 8.43 -12.53 -4.26
CA SER A 89 8.99 -13.84 -3.91
C SER A 89 9.58 -14.48 -5.16
N ALA A 90 10.75 -15.09 -5.00
CA ALA A 90 11.41 -15.86 -6.05
C ALA A 90 11.67 -17.27 -5.53
N ASN A 91 11.25 -18.27 -6.29
CA ASN A 91 11.51 -19.67 -5.98
C ASN A 91 12.77 -20.13 -6.70
N LEU A 92 13.72 -20.72 -5.97
CA LEU A 92 14.92 -21.33 -6.54
C LEU A 92 14.59 -22.78 -6.86
N LYS A 93 14.67 -23.18 -8.14
CA LYS A 93 14.39 -24.57 -8.52
C LYS A 93 15.61 -25.44 -8.25
N LYS A 94 15.33 -26.66 -7.78
CA LYS A 94 16.29 -27.77 -7.76
C LYS A 94 15.88 -28.74 -8.85
N TYR A 95 16.84 -29.12 -9.68
CA TYR A 95 16.63 -29.99 -10.83
C TYR A 95 17.03 -31.43 -10.49
N ALA A 96 16.48 -32.39 -11.22
CA ALA A 96 16.75 -33.82 -11.02
C ALA A 96 18.23 -34.20 -11.25
N ASN A 97 18.97 -33.38 -12.00
CA ASN A 97 20.41 -33.51 -12.22
C ASN A 97 21.26 -32.94 -11.07
N GLN A 98 20.69 -32.77 -9.87
CA GLN A 98 21.34 -32.18 -8.68
C GLN A 98 21.79 -30.72 -8.84
N THR A 99 21.44 -30.05 -9.95
CA THR A 99 21.72 -28.61 -10.10
C THR A 99 20.65 -27.77 -9.40
N SER A 100 21.01 -26.58 -8.94
CA SER A 100 20.09 -25.65 -8.30
C SER A 100 20.32 -24.23 -8.79
N ASP A 101 19.22 -23.47 -8.91
CA ASP A 101 19.28 -22.05 -9.21
C ASP A 101 19.96 -21.31 -8.06
N ARG A 102 20.68 -20.22 -8.37
CA ARG A 102 21.25 -19.30 -7.39
C ARG A 102 20.88 -17.87 -7.79
N ILE A 103 20.46 -17.06 -6.81
CA ILE A 103 20.25 -15.63 -7.03
C ILE A 103 21.62 -14.96 -6.90
N VAL A 104 22.17 -14.52 -8.02
CA VAL A 104 23.45 -13.83 -8.11
C VAL A 104 23.27 -12.52 -8.87
N ALA A 105 24.11 -11.52 -8.56
CA ALA A 105 24.14 -10.28 -9.32
C ALA A 105 24.42 -10.58 -10.80
N PRO A 106 23.83 -9.81 -11.73
CA PRO A 106 24.10 -10.00 -13.15
C PRO A 106 25.60 -9.85 -13.41
N PRO A 107 26.19 -10.69 -14.28
CA PRO A 107 27.61 -10.56 -14.61
C PRO A 107 27.85 -9.21 -15.29
N SER A 108 28.89 -8.50 -14.87
CA SER A 108 29.38 -7.30 -15.53
C SER A 108 29.59 -7.60 -17.02
N ALA A 109 29.24 -6.68 -17.92
CA ALA A 109 29.23 -6.87 -19.38
C ALA A 109 30.60 -7.18 -20.03
N THR A 110 31.61 -7.54 -19.24
CA THR A 110 32.98 -7.85 -19.66
C THR A 110 33.39 -9.18 -19.06
N GLY A 111 33.14 -10.27 -19.80
CA GLY A 111 33.68 -11.60 -19.52
C GLY A 111 32.67 -12.60 -18.99
N ALA A 112 32.28 -13.53 -19.87
CA ALA A 112 31.46 -14.70 -19.56
C ALA A 112 31.97 -15.46 -18.32
N VAL A 113 31.10 -15.68 -17.33
CA VAL A 113 31.38 -16.61 -16.24
C VAL A 113 30.35 -17.73 -16.26
N LYS A 114 30.81 -18.91 -16.69
CA LYS A 114 30.13 -20.19 -16.51
C LYS A 114 29.96 -20.44 -15.01
N SER A 115 28.73 -20.44 -14.50
CA SER A 115 28.44 -20.96 -13.15
C SER A 115 27.68 -22.27 -13.25
N VAL A 116 28.41 -23.35 -13.51
CA VAL A 116 28.01 -24.71 -13.09
C VAL A 116 29.00 -25.08 -11.99
N GLN A 117 28.56 -25.01 -10.73
CA GLN A 117 29.29 -25.62 -9.62
C GLN A 117 28.52 -26.84 -9.14
N LEU A 118 29.04 -28.00 -9.53
CA LEU A 118 28.79 -29.31 -8.94
C LEU A 118 29.65 -29.43 -7.67
N GLN A 119 29.02 -29.80 -6.56
CA GLN A 119 29.56 -30.65 -5.51
C GLN A 119 28.40 -31.29 -4.75
#